data_AF-A0A167GL92-F1
#
_entry.id   AF-A0A167GL92-F1
#
_cell.length_a   1.000
_cell.length_b   1.000
_cell.length_c   1.000
_cell.angle_alpha   90.00
_cell.angle_beta   90.00
_cell.angle_gamma   90.00
#
_symmetry.space_group_name_H-M   'P 1'
#
loop_
_entity.id
_entity.type
_entity.pdbx_description
1 polymer ?
#
loop_
_entity_poly.entity_id
_entity_poly.type
_entity_poly.pdbx_seq_one_letter_code
_entity_poly.pdbx_strand_id
1 'polypeptide(L)'
;MDCHGCAMAAIPALAQEQPPRLFTQVQTQEPPAEPGPWSQTWHIEIDQQAIQQPAEAITLNLPGQREIVVHREFWSPRQGYMILLVGDGPETIELPDPNVAPEDFSWRWYGRTDGYVVALTFEKGYLAGRIWGSGGKYALNPREGKRTELGLVNPDWWQLHPERNEPPQMAVNDSQSELPLEPATNEHPAGPGSWDLSCPGPLPTAVSKIDVLVLYTSAVFIANGSTLGGVRVVAQREIDEANQSLRNSLVNSVRFYLSGIQAVPETASPPYDLASIAVGLNRLAGTIETPGVYPGWTYPGTPAVRALRDTYGADIVALARKDGTEELSCGVAFVQRYYNYSPPIGPGPEFERKAYMVFDPDCAADRLNFAHELGHLLGMEHDPANMEMPSSGFPSCPWSFGHRNANLAQPQFAFRTVMSYSRNTGAAGPLCSSDAACPLIDAYSNPGLSWAGSLFETGTFPGAVPIGRNVGEPPFTYPPSKANDTLARIAPIVEAFRARPDRIFANGFQ
;
A
#
# COMPACT_ATOMS: atom_id res chain seq x y z
N MET A 1 8.64 -4.82 61.12
CA MET A 1 8.46 -3.40 60.75
C MET A 1 7.38 -3.38 59.70
N ASP A 2 6.15 -3.14 60.15
CA ASP A 2 4.98 -3.04 59.29
C ASP A 2 4.96 -1.66 58.63
N CYS A 3 4.99 -1.61 57.30
CA CYS A 3 4.75 -0.38 56.57
C CYS A 3 3.24 -0.25 56.31
N HIS A 4 2.53 0.26 57.32
CA HIS A 4 1.22 0.88 57.13
C HIS A 4 1.43 2.18 56.33
N GLY A 5 0.88 2.29 55.11
CA GLY A 5 0.71 3.61 54.48
C GLY A 5 1.00 3.79 52.99
N CYS A 6 1.05 2.76 52.15
CA CYS A 6 0.94 2.98 50.69
C CYS A 6 -0.51 2.87 50.24
N ALA A 7 -1.28 3.94 50.43
CA ALA A 7 -2.48 4.14 49.63
C ALA A 7 -2.01 4.39 48.19
N MET A 8 -2.12 3.37 47.32
CA MET A 8 -2.10 3.62 45.89
C MET A 8 -3.28 4.56 45.60
N ALA A 9 -2.98 5.80 45.23
CA ALA A 9 -3.96 6.64 44.59
C ALA A 9 -4.35 5.92 43.29
N ALA A 10 -5.50 5.23 43.30
CA ALA A 10 -6.14 4.82 42.08
C ALA A 10 -6.33 6.08 41.25
N ILE A 11 -5.64 6.16 40.11
CA ILE A 11 -5.97 7.13 39.08
C ILE A 11 -7.46 6.89 38.80
N PRO A 12 -8.33 7.88 39.02
CA PRO A 12 -9.74 7.69 38.74
C PRO A 12 -9.84 7.30 37.26
N ALA A 13 -10.49 6.16 36.99
CA ALA A 13 -10.95 5.87 35.64
C ALA A 13 -11.74 7.11 35.21
N LEU A 14 -11.17 7.89 34.29
CA LEU A 14 -11.84 9.03 33.68
C LEU A 14 -13.20 8.49 33.23
N ALA A 15 -14.27 9.05 33.79
CA ALA A 15 -15.63 8.77 33.35
C ALA A 15 -15.62 8.85 31.82
N GLN A 16 -16.17 7.83 31.13
CA GLN A 16 -16.22 7.81 29.67
C GLN A 16 -16.89 9.09 29.17
N GLU A 17 -16.09 10.10 28.84
CA GLU A 17 -16.46 11.18 27.95
C GLU A 17 -16.96 10.52 26.66
N GLN A 18 -18.04 11.04 26.11
CA GLN A 18 -18.54 10.58 24.82
C GLN A 18 -17.38 10.63 23.81
N PRO A 19 -17.15 9.56 23.01
CA PRO A 19 -16.08 9.56 22.02
C PRO A 19 -16.17 10.80 21.13
N PRO A 20 -15.07 11.55 20.92
CA PRO A 20 -15.11 12.80 20.20
C PRO A 20 -15.62 12.60 18.79
N ARG A 21 -16.40 13.57 18.29
CA ARG A 21 -16.82 13.57 16.89
C ARG A 21 -15.61 13.78 16.00
N LEU A 22 -15.50 12.97 14.95
CA LEU A 22 -14.41 13.12 13.99
C LEU A 22 -14.51 14.46 13.24
N PHE A 23 -15.72 14.84 12.83
CA PHE A 23 -15.94 16.12 12.13
C PHE A 23 -16.67 17.11 13.03
N THR A 24 -16.09 18.27 13.27
CA THR A 24 -16.74 19.37 14.02
C THR A 24 -17.70 20.15 13.13
N GLN A 25 -17.38 20.27 11.84
CA GLN A 25 -18.23 20.88 10.83
C GLN A 25 -18.23 20.05 9.56
N VAL A 26 -19.37 20.02 8.88
CA VAL A 26 -19.50 19.40 7.56
C VAL A 26 -20.35 20.29 6.66
N GLN A 27 -19.76 20.76 5.56
CA GLN A 27 -20.38 21.63 4.59
C GLN A 27 -20.44 20.95 3.22
N THR A 28 -21.64 20.61 2.77
CA THR A 28 -21.89 20.04 1.44
C THR A 28 -21.39 20.99 0.35
N GLN A 29 -20.63 20.46 -0.59
CA GLN A 29 -20.23 21.17 -1.81
C GLN A 29 -21.22 20.87 -2.93
N GLU A 30 -21.25 21.71 -3.96
CA GLU A 30 -21.99 21.37 -5.18
C GLU A 30 -21.43 20.06 -5.76
N PRO A 31 -22.30 19.14 -6.22
CA PRO A 31 -21.85 17.93 -6.89
C PRO A 31 -20.95 18.27 -8.08
N PRO A 32 -19.94 17.45 -8.38
CA PRO A 32 -19.12 17.64 -9.57
C PRO A 32 -19.99 17.75 -10.82
N ALA A 33 -19.70 18.73 -11.69
CA ALA A 33 -20.47 18.97 -12.91
C ALA A 33 -20.30 17.85 -13.94
N GLU A 34 -19.16 17.16 -13.90
CA GLU A 34 -18.83 16.02 -14.75
C GLU A 34 -18.65 14.77 -13.88
N PRO A 35 -18.91 13.57 -14.42
CA PRO A 35 -18.56 12.32 -13.74
C PRO A 35 -17.08 12.33 -13.35
N GLY A 36 -16.78 11.88 -12.15
CA GLY A 36 -15.43 11.83 -11.60
C GLY A 36 -15.30 10.81 -10.49
N PRO A 37 -14.13 10.74 -9.83
CA PRO A 37 -13.86 9.77 -8.76
C PRO A 37 -14.74 9.98 -7.52
N TRP A 38 -15.40 11.14 -7.40
CA TRP A 38 -16.28 11.49 -6.30
C TRP A 38 -17.71 11.68 -6.79
N SER A 39 -18.68 11.05 -6.14
CA SER A 39 -20.11 11.29 -6.44
C SER A 39 -20.68 12.47 -5.67
N GLN A 40 -20.07 12.82 -4.54
CA GLN A 40 -20.39 13.97 -3.70
C GLN A 40 -19.17 14.32 -2.85
N THR A 41 -18.96 15.61 -2.59
CA THR A 41 -17.90 16.09 -1.70
C THR A 41 -18.44 17.01 -0.62
N TRP A 42 -17.70 17.09 0.49
CA TRP A 42 -17.97 18.00 1.60
C TRP A 42 -16.66 18.62 2.06
N HIS A 43 -16.70 19.89 2.46
CA HIS A 43 -15.64 20.43 3.31
C HIS A 43 -15.91 19.99 4.74
N ILE A 44 -14.87 19.49 5.40
CA ILE A 44 -14.92 19.07 6.78
C ILE A 44 -13.91 19.86 7.61
N GLU A 45 -14.27 20.09 8.87
CA GLU A 45 -13.33 20.51 9.91
C GLU A 45 -13.19 19.38 10.93
N ILE A 46 -11.98 19.23 11.46
CA ILE A 46 -11.66 18.30 12.54
C ILE A 46 -11.19 19.10 13.74
N ASP A 47 -11.48 18.63 14.95
CA ASP A 47 -10.89 19.21 16.16
C ASP A 47 -9.45 18.72 16.30
N GLN A 48 -8.51 19.42 15.67
CA GLN A 48 -7.10 19.06 15.70
C GLN A 48 -6.55 18.97 17.13
N GLN A 49 -7.07 19.77 18.06
CA GLN A 49 -6.62 19.79 19.45
C GLN A 49 -7.14 18.56 20.20
N ALA A 50 -8.42 18.20 20.03
CA ALA A 50 -9.02 17.02 20.66
C ALA A 50 -8.42 15.70 20.16
N ILE A 51 -7.79 15.68 18.97
CA ILE A 51 -7.17 14.47 18.38
C ILE A 51 -5.64 14.46 18.48
N GLN A 52 -5.02 15.38 19.23
CA GLN A 52 -3.58 15.33 19.55
C GLN A 52 -3.22 14.11 20.39
N GLN A 53 -4.11 13.74 21.31
CA GLN A 53 -4.11 12.39 21.87
C GLN A 53 -5.16 11.58 21.11
N PRO A 54 -4.80 10.42 20.56
CA PRO A 54 -5.73 9.66 19.75
C PRO A 54 -6.71 8.98 20.68
N ALA A 55 -7.97 9.36 20.56
CA ALA A 55 -9.04 8.76 21.33
C ALA A 55 -9.08 7.23 21.12
N GLU A 56 -9.43 6.50 22.18
CA GLU A 56 -9.67 5.05 22.12
C GLU A 56 -10.84 4.69 21.19
N ALA A 57 -11.74 5.65 20.98
CA ALA A 57 -12.80 5.57 19.99
C ALA A 57 -13.10 6.96 19.43
N ILE A 58 -13.64 7.01 18.21
CA ILE A 58 -14.13 8.23 17.58
C ILE A 58 -15.59 8.04 17.18
N THR A 59 -16.37 9.11 17.27
CA THR A 59 -17.73 9.16 16.72
C THR A 59 -17.66 9.63 15.27
N LEU A 60 -17.91 8.73 14.32
CA LEU A 60 -18.08 9.06 12.92
C LEU A 60 -19.47 9.68 12.69
N ASN A 61 -19.48 10.95 12.29
CA ASN A 61 -20.67 11.71 11.96
C ASN A 61 -20.71 12.02 10.45
N LEU A 62 -20.76 10.95 9.64
CA LEU A 62 -20.81 11.05 8.18
C LEU A 62 -22.13 11.70 7.69
N PRO A 63 -22.11 12.53 6.64
CA PRO A 63 -23.32 13.15 6.09
C PRO A 63 -24.40 12.15 5.70
N GLY A 64 -25.63 12.39 6.17
CA GLY A 64 -26.79 11.54 5.85
C GLY A 64 -26.77 10.15 6.49
N GLN A 65 -25.82 9.87 7.38
CA GLN A 65 -25.68 8.59 8.07
C GLN A 65 -25.93 8.78 9.58
N ARG A 66 -26.29 7.68 10.25
CA ARG A 66 -26.30 7.66 11.71
C ARG A 66 -24.88 7.79 12.26
N GLU A 67 -24.74 8.39 13.43
CA GLU A 67 -23.46 8.42 14.13
C GLU A 67 -23.05 7.01 14.55
N ILE A 68 -21.77 6.70 14.33
CA ILE A 68 -21.20 5.38 14.58
C ILE A 68 -19.93 5.55 15.40
N VAL A 69 -19.81 4.79 16.49
CA VAL A 69 -18.58 4.75 17.28
C VAL A 69 -17.63 3.71 16.70
N VAL A 70 -16.42 4.13 16.36
CA VAL A 70 -15.36 3.27 15.84
C VAL A 70 -14.26 3.18 16.87
N HIS A 71 -13.90 1.96 17.26
CA HIS A 71 -12.87 1.72 18.26
C HIS A 71 -11.51 1.58 17.60
N ARG A 72 -10.50 2.17 18.24
CA ARG A 72 -9.11 2.12 17.83
C ARG A 72 -8.57 0.70 17.99
N GLU A 73 -8.10 0.12 16.90
CA GLU A 73 -7.33 -1.13 16.93
C GLU A 73 -5.83 -0.84 16.99
N PHE A 74 -5.39 0.22 16.30
CA PHE A 74 -3.99 0.57 16.21
C PHE A 74 -3.79 2.08 16.18
N TRP A 75 -2.75 2.53 16.86
CA TRP A 75 -2.24 3.88 16.75
C TRP A 75 -0.72 3.87 16.83
N SER A 76 -0.11 4.80 16.11
CA SER A 76 1.32 5.04 16.17
C SER A 76 1.56 6.55 16.08
N PRO A 77 2.17 7.17 17.10
CA PRO A 77 2.71 8.51 16.94
C PRO A 77 3.95 8.49 16.04
N ARG A 78 4.32 9.67 15.54
CA ARG A 78 5.52 9.89 14.73
C ARG A 78 6.31 11.11 15.18
N GLN A 79 5.68 12.28 15.20
CA GLN A 79 6.32 13.56 15.55
C GLN A 79 5.45 14.32 16.54
N GLY A 80 6.09 15.07 17.44
CA GLY A 80 5.42 15.88 18.46
C GLY A 80 5.17 15.15 19.78
N TYR A 81 5.71 13.95 19.97
CA TYR A 81 5.51 13.15 21.17
C TYR A 81 6.83 12.95 21.92
N MET A 82 6.75 12.95 23.25
CA MET A 82 7.83 12.59 24.15
C MET A 82 7.59 11.18 24.68
N ILE A 83 8.69 10.45 24.90
CA ILE A 83 8.66 9.11 25.50
C ILE A 83 8.89 9.28 27.01
N LEU A 84 7.94 8.84 27.82
CA LEU A 84 8.08 8.77 29.27
C LEU A 84 8.23 7.30 29.69
N LEU A 85 9.27 6.99 30.46
CA LEU A 85 9.42 5.68 31.09
C LEU A 85 8.46 5.57 32.28
N VAL A 86 7.75 4.44 32.38
CA VAL A 86 6.83 4.15 33.48
C VAL A 86 7.51 3.21 34.47
N GLY A 87 7.82 3.73 35.65
CA GLY A 87 8.54 2.99 36.68
C GLY A 87 9.95 2.58 36.24
N ASP A 88 10.47 1.51 36.84
CA ASP A 88 11.81 0.98 36.55
C ASP A 88 11.82 -0.07 35.41
N GLY A 89 10.68 -0.24 34.72
CA GLY A 89 10.49 -1.24 33.66
C GLY A 89 10.75 -0.72 32.24
N PRO A 90 10.68 -1.59 31.21
CA PRO A 90 10.80 -1.19 29.80
C PRO A 90 9.54 -0.51 29.25
N GLU A 91 8.51 -0.30 30.08
CA GLU A 91 7.26 0.29 29.67
C GLU A 91 7.43 1.78 29.41
N THR A 92 7.00 2.20 28.22
CA THR A 92 7.01 3.61 27.82
C THR A 92 5.60 4.06 27.48
N ILE A 93 5.26 5.29 27.87
CA ILE A 93 4.07 5.98 27.38
C ILE A 93 4.53 7.10 26.47
N GLU A 94 3.87 7.24 25.33
CA GLU A 94 4.07 8.37 24.43
C GLU A 94 3.04 9.46 24.77
N LEU A 95 3.55 10.61 25.20
CA LEU A 95 2.74 11.77 25.58
C LEU A 95 2.98 12.91 24.59
N PRO A 96 1.95 13.70 24.23
CA PRO A 96 2.16 14.92 23.47
C PRO A 96 3.19 15.83 24.14
N ASP A 97 4.13 16.36 23.36
CA ASP A 97 5.05 17.39 23.83
C ASP A 97 4.28 18.71 23.98
N PRO A 98 4.14 19.27 25.19
CA PRO A 98 3.39 20.51 25.40
C PRO A 98 4.04 21.73 24.73
N ASN A 99 5.29 21.62 24.27
CA ASN A 99 6.01 22.69 23.59
C ASN A 99 5.90 22.61 22.05
N VAL A 100 5.29 21.55 21.52
CA VAL A 100 5.09 21.37 20.08
C VAL A 100 3.73 21.92 19.69
N ALA A 101 3.68 22.70 18.62
CA ALA A 101 2.42 23.26 18.13
C ALA A 101 1.50 22.13 17.60
N PRO A 102 0.16 22.24 17.73
CA PRO A 102 -0.81 21.27 17.21
C PRO A 102 -0.54 20.83 15.76
N GLU A 103 -0.13 21.78 14.93
CA GLU A 103 0.17 21.60 13.52
C GLU A 103 1.53 20.95 13.24
N ASP A 104 2.34 20.61 14.24
CA ASP A 104 3.61 19.90 14.08
C ASP A 104 3.52 18.43 14.51
N PHE A 105 2.36 18.02 15.05
CA PHE A 105 2.08 16.63 15.36
C PHE A 105 1.94 15.78 14.11
N SER A 106 2.40 14.54 14.21
CA SER A 106 2.20 13.54 13.17
C SER A 106 1.92 12.20 13.81
N TRP A 107 0.90 11.50 13.32
CA TRP A 107 0.47 10.22 13.85
C TRP A 107 -0.40 9.48 12.84
N ARG A 108 -0.71 8.24 13.17
CA ARG A 108 -1.61 7.40 12.41
C ARG A 108 -2.57 6.69 13.35
N TRP A 109 -3.84 6.65 12.96
CA TRP A 109 -4.90 5.97 13.69
C TRP A 109 -5.62 4.98 12.77
N TYR A 110 -5.93 3.80 13.28
CA TYR A 110 -6.71 2.78 12.61
C TYR A 110 -7.72 2.19 13.57
N GLY A 111 -8.94 2.03 13.11
CA GLY A 111 -10.01 1.49 13.91
C GLY A 111 -11.10 0.83 13.10
N ARG A 112 -11.84 -0.02 13.77
CA ARG A 112 -12.96 -0.77 13.20
C ARG A 112 -14.14 -0.85 14.16
N THR A 113 -15.29 -1.14 13.60
CA THR A 113 -16.52 -1.54 14.28
C THR A 113 -17.36 -2.33 13.27
N ASP A 114 -18.51 -2.85 13.67
CA ASP A 114 -19.36 -3.69 12.81
C ASP A 114 -19.69 -3.01 11.48
N GLY A 115 -19.00 -3.44 10.42
CA GLY A 115 -19.17 -2.96 9.05
C GLY A 115 -18.49 -1.63 8.73
N TYR A 116 -17.60 -1.10 9.59
CA TYR A 116 -16.82 0.10 9.29
C TYR A 116 -15.33 -0.07 9.59
N VAL A 117 -14.50 0.48 8.70
CA VAL A 117 -13.05 0.59 8.82
C VAL A 117 -12.64 2.03 8.59
N VAL A 118 -11.80 2.57 9.47
CA VAL A 118 -11.31 3.93 9.39
C VAL A 118 -9.80 3.92 9.51
N ALA A 119 -9.13 4.56 8.56
CA ALA A 119 -7.69 4.77 8.57
C ALA A 119 -7.41 6.26 8.39
N LEU A 120 -6.72 6.85 9.37
CA LEU A 120 -6.39 8.28 9.40
C LEU A 120 -4.89 8.47 9.50
N THR A 121 -4.39 9.39 8.70
CA THR A 121 -3.00 9.84 8.67
C THR A 121 -2.99 11.34 8.91
N PHE A 122 -2.43 11.75 10.05
CA PHE A 122 -2.21 13.14 10.37
C PHE A 122 -0.71 13.43 10.25
N GLU A 123 -0.38 14.46 9.50
CA GLU A 123 1.00 14.86 9.25
C GLU A 123 1.07 16.39 9.19
N LYS A 124 1.66 16.99 10.21
CA LYS A 124 1.95 18.42 10.29
C LYS A 124 0.76 19.33 9.95
N GLY A 125 -0.38 19.07 10.58
CA GLY A 125 -1.60 19.86 10.40
C GLY A 125 -2.43 19.50 9.18
N TYR A 126 -2.00 18.51 8.39
CA TYR A 126 -2.78 17.96 7.27
C TYR A 126 -3.35 16.61 7.66
N LEU A 127 -4.58 16.33 7.23
CA LEU A 127 -5.25 15.05 7.40
C LEU A 127 -5.50 14.41 6.03
N ALA A 128 -5.17 13.12 5.92
CA ALA A 128 -5.63 12.27 4.83
C ALA A 128 -6.07 10.91 5.39
N GLY A 129 -6.90 10.19 4.66
CA GLY A 129 -7.35 8.89 5.12
C GLY A 129 -8.50 8.33 4.30
N ARG A 130 -9.08 7.25 4.81
CA ARG A 130 -10.25 6.59 4.22
C ARG A 130 -11.20 6.07 5.28
N ILE A 131 -12.46 5.99 4.90
CA ILE A 131 -13.54 5.39 5.69
C ILE A 131 -14.29 4.44 4.78
N TRP A 132 -14.32 3.15 5.11
CA TRP A 132 -15.10 2.14 4.41
C TRP A 132 -16.23 1.69 5.31
N GLY A 133 -17.44 1.58 4.79
CA GLY A 133 -18.48 0.84 5.47
C GLY A 133 -19.76 0.69 4.68
N SER A 134 -20.84 0.30 5.36
CA SER A 134 -22.14 0.07 4.72
C SER A 134 -22.72 1.30 4.01
N GLY A 135 -22.32 2.50 4.42
CA GLY A 135 -22.73 3.77 3.80
C GLY A 135 -21.96 4.15 2.54
N GLY A 136 -20.94 3.37 2.14
CA GLY A 136 -20.04 3.66 1.03
C GLY A 136 -18.58 3.75 1.44
N LYS A 137 -17.72 4.10 0.48
CA LYS A 137 -16.31 4.38 0.71
C LYS A 137 -16.07 5.88 0.61
N TYR A 138 -15.30 6.42 1.54
CA TYR A 138 -14.98 7.84 1.59
C TYR A 138 -13.47 8.04 1.62
N ALA A 139 -13.01 9.08 0.93
CA ALA A 139 -11.64 9.57 1.00
C ALA A 139 -11.59 10.88 1.80
N LEU A 140 -10.56 11.05 2.61
CA LEU A 140 -10.20 12.34 3.20
C LEU A 140 -8.96 12.84 2.47
N ASN A 141 -9.09 13.98 1.79
CA ASN A 141 -8.04 14.56 0.96
C ASN A 141 -7.72 15.99 1.39
N PRO A 142 -6.43 16.36 1.51
CA PRO A 142 -6.05 17.72 1.81
C PRO A 142 -6.38 18.65 0.63
N ARG A 143 -6.80 19.87 0.96
CA ARG A 143 -7.10 20.96 0.01
C ARG A 143 -6.38 22.23 0.43
N GLU A 144 -6.46 23.24 -0.45
CA GLU A 144 -5.86 24.54 -0.22
C GLU A 144 -6.33 25.17 1.10
N GLY A 145 -5.39 25.78 1.83
CA GLY A 145 -5.65 26.40 3.13
C GLY A 145 -5.75 25.42 4.29
N LYS A 146 -5.11 24.24 4.21
CA LYS A 146 -5.17 23.15 5.22
C LYS A 146 -6.60 22.64 5.48
N ARG A 147 -7.51 22.86 4.54
CA ARG A 147 -8.86 22.27 4.57
C ARG A 147 -8.76 20.80 4.21
N THR A 148 -9.70 20.00 4.72
CA THR A 148 -9.85 18.61 4.30
C THR A 148 -11.18 18.47 3.59
N GLU A 149 -11.15 17.83 2.44
CA GLU A 149 -12.34 17.41 1.70
C GLU A 149 -12.64 15.95 2.04
N LEU A 150 -13.89 15.69 2.37
CA LEU A 150 -14.46 14.35 2.41
C LEU A 150 -15.10 14.09 1.04
N GLY A 151 -14.65 13.06 0.32
CA GLY A 151 -15.23 12.64 -0.95
C GLY A 151 -15.91 11.28 -0.80
N LEU A 152 -17.17 11.16 -1.19
CA LEU A 152 -17.82 9.85 -1.37
C LEU A 152 -17.33 9.27 -2.70
N VAL A 153 -16.64 8.14 -2.63
CA VAL A 153 -16.11 7.42 -3.80
C VAL A 153 -17.27 7.11 -4.74
N ASN A 154 -17.12 7.46 -6.01
CA ASN A 154 -17.99 7.02 -7.08
C ASN A 154 -17.57 5.60 -7.50
N PRO A 155 -18.32 4.54 -7.14
CA PRO A 155 -17.94 3.18 -7.48
C PRO A 155 -18.05 2.91 -8.98
N ASP A 156 -18.84 3.69 -9.72
CA ASP A 156 -19.07 3.46 -11.15
C ASP A 156 -18.00 4.13 -12.02
N TRP A 157 -17.35 5.18 -11.49
CA TRP A 157 -16.22 5.83 -12.14
C TRP A 157 -15.17 4.78 -12.50
N TRP A 158 -14.72 4.03 -11.48
CA TRP A 158 -13.72 3.00 -11.69
C TRP A 158 -14.25 1.71 -12.33
N GLN A 159 -15.56 1.53 -12.54
CA GLN A 159 -16.17 0.37 -13.22
C GLN A 159 -16.26 0.52 -14.75
N LEU A 160 -16.36 1.76 -15.26
CA LEU A 160 -16.18 2.05 -16.69
C LEU A 160 -14.76 1.75 -17.15
N HIS A 161 -13.84 1.65 -16.19
CA HIS A 161 -12.44 1.33 -16.38
C HIS A 161 -12.34 -0.15 -16.12
N PRO A 162 -12.16 -0.95 -17.17
CA PRO A 162 -12.08 -2.37 -16.92
C PRO A 162 -10.89 -2.60 -15.99
N GLU A 163 -11.09 -3.38 -14.92
CA GLU A 163 -10.00 -4.13 -14.28
C GLU A 163 -9.40 -5.17 -15.28
N ARG A 164 -9.30 -4.79 -16.55
CA ARG A 164 -8.69 -5.56 -17.62
C ARG A 164 -7.25 -5.16 -17.70
N ASN A 165 -6.47 -6.21 -17.87
CA ASN A 165 -5.20 -6.26 -18.55
C ASN A 165 -4.43 -4.97 -18.45
N GLU A 166 -3.51 -4.95 -17.48
CA GLU A 166 -2.27 -4.22 -17.71
C GLU A 166 -1.87 -4.48 -19.17
N PRO A 167 -1.47 -3.45 -19.94
CA PRO A 167 -0.97 -3.69 -21.27
C PRO A 167 0.09 -4.80 -21.13
N PRO A 168 -0.02 -5.92 -21.88
CA PRO A 168 0.83 -7.07 -21.67
C PRO A 168 2.24 -6.54 -21.56
N GLN A 169 2.89 -6.72 -20.40
CA GLN A 169 4.32 -6.45 -20.30
C GLN A 169 4.91 -7.21 -21.47
N MET A 170 5.42 -6.46 -22.45
CA MET A 170 5.65 -6.92 -23.82
C MET A 170 6.14 -8.37 -23.79
N ALA A 171 5.21 -9.29 -24.08
CA ALA A 171 5.52 -10.69 -24.23
C ALA A 171 6.35 -10.77 -25.51
N VAL A 172 7.67 -10.77 -25.34
CA VAL A 172 8.58 -10.95 -26.47
C VAL A 172 8.35 -12.37 -26.99
N ASN A 173 8.02 -12.47 -28.28
CA ASN A 173 7.98 -13.72 -29.02
C ASN A 173 9.33 -14.44 -28.85
N ASP A 174 9.35 -15.45 -27.98
CA ASP A 174 10.55 -16.21 -27.67
C ASP A 174 10.70 -17.34 -28.68
N SER A 175 11.34 -17.03 -29.80
CA SER A 175 11.91 -18.05 -30.68
C SER A 175 13.27 -17.60 -31.18
N GLN A 176 14.30 -18.25 -30.62
CA GLN A 176 15.67 -18.37 -31.13
C GLN A 176 16.62 -17.19 -30.88
N SER A 177 17.59 -17.38 -29.97
CA SER A 177 18.98 -17.71 -30.34
C SER A 177 19.92 -17.52 -29.14
N GLU A 178 20.80 -18.49 -28.92
CA GLU A 178 21.81 -18.50 -27.87
C GLU A 178 23.02 -17.66 -28.30
N LEU A 179 23.34 -16.58 -27.57
CA LEU A 179 24.66 -15.94 -27.60
C LEU A 179 25.07 -15.48 -26.19
N PRO A 180 26.38 -15.46 -25.86
CA PRO A 180 26.87 -15.35 -24.50
C PRO A 180 26.97 -13.90 -24.00
N LEU A 181 26.68 -13.70 -22.72
CA LEU A 181 26.84 -12.43 -22.00
C LEU A 181 28.33 -12.10 -21.80
N GLU A 182 28.76 -10.92 -22.26
CA GLU A 182 30.06 -10.31 -21.92
C GLU A 182 30.03 -9.74 -20.47
N PRO A 183 31.18 -9.70 -19.75
CA PRO A 183 31.21 -9.48 -18.32
C PRO A 183 31.19 -8.00 -17.96
N ALA A 184 30.27 -7.58 -17.07
CA ALA A 184 30.35 -6.29 -16.41
C ALA A 184 31.42 -6.35 -15.30
N THR A 185 32.53 -5.63 -15.49
CA THR A 185 33.54 -5.40 -14.45
C THR A 185 33.03 -4.37 -13.45
N ASN A 186 32.54 -4.85 -12.30
CA ASN A 186 32.65 -4.22 -10.99
C ASN A 186 32.24 -5.28 -9.96
N GLU A 187 33.02 -5.43 -8.90
CA GLU A 187 32.84 -6.44 -7.85
C GLU A 187 31.49 -6.24 -7.12
N HIS A 188 30.44 -6.85 -7.65
CA HIS A 188 29.26 -7.21 -6.88
C HIS A 188 29.55 -8.53 -6.16
N PRO A 189 29.16 -8.68 -4.87
CA PRO A 189 29.27 -9.94 -4.19
C PRO A 189 28.59 -11.01 -5.04
N ALA A 190 29.30 -12.13 -5.27
CA ALA A 190 28.82 -13.26 -6.07
C ALA A 190 27.35 -13.53 -5.77
N GLY A 191 26.50 -13.45 -6.81
CA GLY A 191 25.05 -13.60 -6.65
C GLY A 191 24.67 -14.89 -5.93
N PRO A 192 23.53 -14.92 -5.23
CA PRO A 192 23.05 -16.16 -4.62
C PRO A 192 22.85 -17.22 -5.71
N GLY A 193 23.01 -18.49 -5.35
CA GLY A 193 22.73 -19.63 -6.24
C GLY A 193 21.34 -19.55 -6.87
N SER A 194 21.09 -20.39 -7.88
CA SER A 194 19.81 -20.48 -8.60
C SER A 194 18.61 -20.39 -7.64
N TRP A 195 17.72 -19.42 -7.86
CA TRP A 195 16.51 -19.25 -7.06
C TRP A 195 15.69 -20.55 -7.04
N ASP A 196 15.42 -21.08 -5.85
CA ASP A 196 14.62 -22.29 -5.69
C ASP A 196 13.12 -21.96 -5.82
N LEU A 197 12.57 -22.25 -7.00
CA LEU A 197 11.16 -22.07 -7.32
C LEU A 197 10.20 -22.84 -6.40
N SER A 198 10.65 -23.85 -5.65
CA SER A 198 9.78 -24.54 -4.70
C SER A 198 9.58 -23.76 -3.39
N CYS A 199 10.43 -22.76 -3.13
CA CYS A 199 10.44 -21.92 -1.94
C CYS A 199 10.30 -22.68 -0.59
N PRO A 200 11.14 -23.70 -0.31
CA PRO A 200 10.98 -24.58 0.85
C PRO A 200 11.63 -24.01 2.12
N GLY A 201 12.51 -23.01 1.98
CA GLY A 201 13.28 -22.46 3.10
C GLY A 201 12.40 -21.73 4.13
N PRO A 202 12.84 -21.64 5.40
CA PRO A 202 12.10 -20.91 6.44
C PRO A 202 11.94 -19.43 6.06
N LEU A 203 10.87 -18.81 6.57
CA LEU A 203 10.65 -17.38 6.39
C LEU A 203 11.59 -16.56 7.27
N PRO A 204 12.14 -15.44 6.78
CA PRO A 204 12.88 -14.50 7.60
C PRO A 204 12.05 -13.99 8.78
N THR A 205 12.65 -13.95 9.97
CA THR A 205 12.02 -13.42 11.19
C THR A 205 12.47 -12.00 11.52
N ALA A 206 13.59 -11.56 10.94
CA ALA A 206 14.04 -10.18 11.07
C ALA A 206 13.10 -9.24 10.31
N VAL A 207 12.88 -8.04 10.85
CA VAL A 207 12.07 -7.03 10.17
C VAL A 207 12.91 -6.35 9.10
N SER A 208 12.58 -6.62 7.84
CA SER A 208 13.07 -5.86 6.71
C SER A 208 12.36 -4.52 6.63
N LYS A 209 13.15 -3.45 6.67
CA LYS A 209 12.65 -2.11 6.41
C LYS A 209 12.80 -1.86 4.91
N ILE A 210 11.88 -1.13 4.31
CA ILE A 210 11.92 -0.80 2.88
C ILE A 210 11.66 0.70 2.76
N ASP A 211 12.68 1.43 2.31
CA ASP A 211 12.65 2.88 2.15
C ASP A 211 12.07 3.26 0.79
N VAL A 212 10.95 3.98 0.78
CA VAL A 212 10.21 4.38 -0.43
C VAL A 212 10.32 5.89 -0.64
N LEU A 213 10.90 6.29 -1.77
CA LEU A 213 10.89 7.67 -2.25
C LEU A 213 9.63 7.89 -3.09
N VAL A 214 8.80 8.87 -2.72
CA VAL A 214 7.64 9.26 -3.52
C VAL A 214 7.98 10.48 -4.36
N LEU A 215 7.90 10.33 -5.68
CA LEU A 215 7.93 11.45 -6.62
C LEU A 215 6.50 11.87 -6.95
N TYR A 216 6.26 13.16 -7.20
CA TYR A 216 4.92 13.65 -7.57
C TYR A 216 4.93 14.53 -8.82
N THR A 217 3.86 14.47 -9.59
CA THR A 217 3.62 15.38 -10.73
C THR A 217 3.01 16.71 -10.28
N SER A 218 3.07 17.71 -11.16
CA SER A 218 2.42 19.01 -10.95
C SER A 218 0.91 18.88 -10.71
N ALA A 219 0.23 17.93 -11.38
CA ALA A 219 -1.20 17.69 -11.17
C ALA A 219 -1.50 17.19 -9.75
N VAL A 220 -0.66 16.28 -9.21
CA VAL A 220 -0.79 15.81 -7.82
C VAL A 220 -0.56 16.95 -6.83
N PHE A 221 0.42 17.82 -7.08
CA PHE A 221 0.67 18.98 -6.25
C PHE A 221 -0.54 19.92 -6.17
N ILE A 222 -1.13 20.24 -7.33
CA ILE A 222 -2.31 21.12 -7.42
C ILE A 222 -3.51 20.48 -6.72
N ALA A 223 -3.78 19.19 -6.97
CA ALA A 223 -4.91 18.48 -6.37
C ALA A 223 -4.84 18.41 -4.83
N ASN A 224 -3.63 18.47 -4.26
CA ASN A 224 -3.41 18.42 -2.81
C ASN A 224 -3.17 19.80 -2.21
N GLY A 225 -3.84 20.80 -2.77
CA GLY A 225 -3.89 22.16 -2.23
C GLY A 225 -2.65 23.00 -2.51
N SER A 226 -1.85 22.65 -3.51
CA SER A 226 -0.64 23.38 -3.91
C SER A 226 0.35 23.59 -2.76
N THR A 227 0.48 22.61 -1.87
CA THR A 227 1.43 22.63 -0.76
C THR A 227 2.18 21.30 -0.65
N LEU A 228 3.45 21.36 -0.24
CA LEU A 228 4.23 20.14 0.02
C LEU A 228 3.67 19.33 1.19
N GLY A 229 3.05 20.00 2.18
CA GLY A 229 2.38 19.31 3.30
C GLY A 229 1.20 18.47 2.85
N GLY A 230 0.38 18.98 1.92
CA GLY A 230 -0.73 18.23 1.33
C GLY A 230 -0.25 17.00 0.56
N VAL A 231 0.76 17.14 -0.31
CA VAL A 231 1.35 15.99 -1.01
C VAL A 231 1.95 14.98 -0.01
N ARG A 232 2.59 15.48 1.05
CA ARG A 232 3.24 14.64 2.06
C ARG A 232 2.26 13.79 2.84
N VAL A 233 1.16 14.36 3.32
CA VAL A 233 0.17 13.57 4.08
C VAL A 233 -0.44 12.46 3.20
N VAL A 234 -0.63 12.72 1.90
CA VAL A 234 -1.15 11.71 0.96
C VAL A 234 -0.12 10.60 0.73
N ALA A 235 1.13 10.94 0.43
CA ALA A 235 2.19 9.94 0.30
C ALA A 235 2.37 9.12 1.60
N GLN A 236 2.28 9.78 2.75
CA GLN A 236 2.38 9.12 4.05
C GLN A 236 1.18 8.22 4.34
N ARG A 237 -0.03 8.60 3.91
CA ARG A 237 -1.24 7.77 3.97
C ARG A 237 -1.04 6.48 3.20
N GLU A 238 -0.50 6.53 1.98
CA GLU A 238 -0.26 5.33 1.18
C GLU A 238 0.69 4.34 1.87
N ILE A 239 1.80 4.85 2.42
CA ILE A 239 2.74 4.04 3.21
C ILE A 239 2.07 3.47 4.45
N ASP A 240 1.19 4.23 5.09
CA ASP A 240 0.42 3.76 6.23
C ASP A 240 -0.54 2.64 5.83
N GLU A 241 -1.31 2.82 4.77
CA GLU A 241 -2.26 1.82 4.29
C GLU A 241 -1.56 0.52 3.87
N ALA A 242 -0.45 0.59 3.14
CA ALA A 242 0.35 -0.60 2.82
C ALA A 242 0.84 -1.33 4.08
N ASN A 243 1.34 -0.59 5.08
CA ASN A 243 1.71 -1.17 6.37
C ASN A 243 0.49 -1.71 7.16
N GLN A 244 -0.73 -1.22 6.91
CA GLN A 244 -1.94 -1.80 7.48
C GLN A 244 -2.23 -3.16 6.87
N SER A 245 -2.16 -3.25 5.54
CA SER A 245 -2.39 -4.50 4.82
C SER A 245 -1.39 -5.56 5.27
N LEU A 246 -0.12 -5.20 5.52
CA LEU A 246 0.87 -6.10 6.14
C LEU A 246 0.40 -6.62 7.51
N ARG A 247 0.02 -5.71 8.43
CA ARG A 247 -0.45 -6.09 9.78
C ARG A 247 -1.70 -6.97 9.75
N ASN A 248 -2.68 -6.58 8.94
CA ASN A 248 -3.91 -7.36 8.75
C ASN A 248 -3.63 -8.76 8.19
N SER A 249 -2.50 -8.94 7.49
CA SER A 249 -2.08 -10.21 6.90
C SER A 249 -1.11 -11.00 7.80
N LEU A 250 -0.88 -10.55 9.04
CA LEU A 250 0.11 -11.11 9.97
C LEU A 250 1.56 -11.11 9.43
N VAL A 251 1.90 -10.13 8.58
CA VAL A 251 3.27 -9.92 8.08
C VAL A 251 3.98 -8.91 8.99
N ASN A 252 4.74 -9.42 9.94
CA ASN A 252 5.51 -8.59 10.89
C ASN A 252 6.98 -8.40 10.47
N SER A 253 7.47 -9.16 9.49
CA SER A 253 8.85 -9.14 9.02
C SER A 253 9.12 -8.08 7.94
N VAL A 254 8.13 -7.26 7.59
CA VAL A 254 8.26 -6.22 6.55
C VAL A 254 7.69 -4.91 7.06
N ARG A 255 8.35 -3.79 6.76
CA ARG A 255 7.83 -2.45 7.05
C ARG A 255 8.28 -1.42 6.03
N PHE A 256 7.33 -0.68 5.48
CA PHE A 256 7.59 0.42 4.55
C PHE A 256 7.79 1.73 5.28
N TYR A 257 8.70 2.56 4.78
CA TYR A 257 8.99 3.90 5.29
C TYR A 257 8.98 4.91 4.15
N LEU A 258 8.42 6.09 4.40
CA LEU A 258 8.55 7.21 3.48
C LEU A 258 9.93 7.85 3.69
N SER A 259 10.86 7.61 2.77
CA SER A 259 12.23 8.14 2.89
C SER A 259 12.34 9.59 2.42
N GLY A 260 11.49 9.99 1.47
CA GLY A 260 11.47 11.33 0.92
C GLY A 260 10.29 11.60 0.01
N ILE A 261 10.06 12.88 -0.29
CA ILE A 261 9.10 13.34 -1.28
C ILE A 261 9.74 14.43 -2.11
N GLN A 262 9.63 14.33 -3.44
CA GLN A 262 10.19 15.30 -4.39
C GLN A 262 9.27 15.45 -5.60
N ALA A 263 9.29 16.62 -6.24
CA ALA A 263 8.71 16.75 -7.56
C ALA A 263 9.47 15.83 -8.53
N VAL A 264 8.76 15.14 -9.42
CA VAL A 264 9.42 14.37 -10.46
C VAL A 264 10.17 15.34 -11.38
N PRO A 265 11.44 15.05 -11.77
CA PRO A 265 12.13 15.85 -12.77
C PRO A 265 11.33 15.81 -14.10
N GLU A 266 10.69 16.92 -14.46
CA GLU A 266 9.89 17.02 -15.68
C GLU A 266 10.80 17.15 -16.91
N THR A 267 11.34 16.03 -17.37
CA THR A 267 12.10 15.93 -18.63
C THR A 267 11.38 15.09 -19.68
N ALA A 268 10.17 14.63 -19.39
CA ALA A 268 9.40 13.71 -20.24
C ALA A 268 8.38 14.46 -21.12
N SER A 269 8.30 14.08 -22.40
CA SER A 269 7.27 14.54 -23.35
C SER A 269 6.55 13.33 -23.97
N PRO A 270 5.20 13.23 -23.90
CA PRO A 270 4.30 14.05 -23.07
C PRO A 270 4.62 13.96 -21.56
N PRO A 271 4.13 14.90 -20.73
CA PRO A 271 4.21 14.83 -19.26
C PRO A 271 3.68 13.50 -18.72
N TYR A 272 4.10 13.12 -17.50
CA TYR A 272 3.68 11.86 -16.88
C TYR A 272 2.16 11.73 -16.76
N ASP A 273 1.45 12.82 -16.44
CA ASP A 273 -0.01 12.80 -16.31
C ASP A 273 -0.75 12.54 -17.64
N LEU A 274 -0.07 12.71 -18.79
CA LEU A 274 -0.64 12.55 -20.13
C LEU A 274 -0.05 11.36 -20.90
N ALA A 275 0.86 10.59 -20.28
CA ALA A 275 1.36 9.34 -20.84
C ALA A 275 0.50 8.18 -20.34
N SER A 276 0.42 7.06 -21.08
CA SER A 276 -0.14 5.85 -20.48
C SER A 276 0.67 5.44 -19.25
N ILE A 277 0.06 4.75 -18.30
CA ILE A 277 0.69 4.43 -17.01
C ILE A 277 1.93 3.56 -17.18
N ALA A 278 1.86 2.58 -18.10
CA ALA A 278 2.99 1.72 -18.46
C ALA A 278 4.14 2.50 -19.15
N VAL A 279 3.81 3.48 -19.98
CA VAL A 279 4.82 4.38 -20.56
C VAL A 279 5.46 5.25 -19.46
N GLY A 280 4.65 5.71 -18.50
CA GLY A 280 5.13 6.41 -17.30
C GLY A 280 6.14 5.58 -16.50
N LEU A 281 5.83 4.31 -16.22
CA LEU A 281 6.72 3.40 -15.52
C LEU A 281 8.03 3.16 -16.27
N ASN A 282 7.94 2.84 -17.56
CA ASN A 282 9.12 2.59 -18.39
C ASN A 282 10.04 3.82 -18.45
N ARG A 283 9.47 5.02 -18.53
CA ARG A 283 10.22 6.28 -18.48
C ARG A 283 10.85 6.52 -17.13
N LEU A 284 10.12 6.29 -16.04
CA LEU A 284 10.63 6.45 -14.68
C LEU A 284 11.85 5.55 -14.45
N ALA A 285 11.78 4.30 -14.92
CA ALA A 285 12.89 3.33 -14.87
C ALA A 285 13.97 3.54 -15.95
N GLY A 286 13.79 4.50 -16.85
CA GLY A 286 14.73 4.79 -17.95
C GLY A 286 14.94 3.61 -18.89
N THR A 287 13.87 2.88 -19.20
CA THR A 287 13.92 1.64 -20.00
C THR A 287 14.38 1.92 -21.44
N ILE A 288 15.35 1.15 -21.94
CA ILE A 288 15.88 1.25 -23.30
C ILE A 288 15.76 -0.12 -23.97
N GLU A 289 15.09 -0.16 -25.13
CA GLU A 289 15.10 -1.36 -25.99
C GLU A 289 16.49 -1.52 -26.62
N THR A 290 17.05 -2.72 -26.54
CA THR A 290 18.34 -3.08 -27.12
C THR A 290 18.11 -4.15 -28.19
N PRO A 291 18.04 -3.75 -29.48
CA PRO A 291 17.84 -4.69 -30.57
C PRO A 291 18.92 -5.77 -30.58
N GLY A 292 18.51 -7.04 -30.71
CA GLY A 292 19.41 -8.18 -30.84
C GLY A 292 20.06 -8.68 -29.54
N VAL A 293 19.74 -8.10 -28.39
CA VAL A 293 20.10 -8.61 -27.06
C VAL A 293 18.83 -9.19 -26.43
N TYR A 294 18.92 -10.27 -25.66
CA TYR A 294 17.78 -10.83 -24.92
C TYR A 294 17.98 -10.60 -23.41
N PRO A 295 16.97 -10.09 -22.65
CA PRO A 295 15.55 -9.91 -23.00
C PRO A 295 15.24 -8.63 -23.81
N GLY A 296 16.24 -7.94 -24.36
CA GLY A 296 16.02 -6.79 -25.26
C GLY A 296 15.78 -5.48 -24.56
N TRP A 297 16.00 -5.41 -23.25
CA TRP A 297 15.76 -4.21 -22.46
C TRP A 297 16.86 -3.98 -21.43
N THR A 298 17.29 -2.73 -21.30
CA THR A 298 18.12 -2.25 -20.20
C THR A 298 17.37 -1.21 -19.40
N TYR A 299 17.72 -1.05 -18.12
CA TYR A 299 17.08 -0.12 -17.18
C TYR A 299 18.13 0.78 -16.53
N PRO A 300 18.81 1.64 -17.31
CA PRO A 300 19.82 2.56 -16.78
C PRO A 300 19.25 3.61 -15.82
N GLY A 301 17.93 3.71 -15.64
CA GLY A 301 17.31 4.77 -14.85
C GLY A 301 17.46 6.13 -15.53
N THR A 302 16.57 7.08 -15.21
CA THR A 302 16.84 8.46 -15.60
C THR A 302 17.89 9.04 -14.63
N PRO A 303 18.95 9.72 -15.10
CA PRO A 303 20.01 10.21 -14.23
C PRO A 303 19.50 11.07 -13.07
N ALA A 304 18.50 11.93 -13.32
CA ALA A 304 17.90 12.77 -12.30
C ALA A 304 17.11 11.97 -11.24
N VAL A 305 16.30 10.98 -11.65
CA VAL A 305 15.57 10.12 -10.69
C VAL A 305 16.53 9.22 -9.92
N ARG A 306 17.57 8.69 -10.57
CA ARG A 306 18.62 7.90 -9.92
C ARG A 306 19.34 8.72 -8.85
N ALA A 307 19.74 9.96 -9.18
CA ALA A 307 20.37 10.86 -8.21
C ALA A 307 19.47 11.14 -6.99
N LEU A 308 18.16 11.34 -7.20
CA LEU A 308 17.21 11.48 -6.09
C LEU A 308 17.10 10.18 -5.28
N ARG A 309 16.94 9.03 -5.93
CA ARG A 309 16.88 7.72 -5.27
C ARG A 309 18.11 7.48 -4.39
N ASP A 310 19.29 7.77 -4.89
CA ASP A 310 20.56 7.60 -4.17
C ASP A 310 20.70 8.62 -3.02
N THR A 311 20.28 9.88 -3.23
CA THR A 311 20.27 10.93 -2.20
C THR A 311 19.41 10.55 -0.99
N TYR A 312 18.25 9.93 -1.24
CA TYR A 312 17.33 9.50 -0.19
C TYR A 312 17.60 8.08 0.31
N GLY A 313 18.55 7.36 -0.28
CA GLY A 313 18.84 5.96 0.05
C GLY A 313 17.63 5.05 -0.13
N ALA A 314 16.81 5.30 -1.17
CA ALA A 314 15.53 4.63 -1.34
C ALA A 314 15.65 3.27 -2.06
N ASP A 315 15.09 2.23 -1.44
CA ASP A 315 14.96 0.89 -2.00
C ASP A 315 13.98 0.87 -3.17
N ILE A 316 12.89 1.64 -3.09
CA ILE A 316 11.84 1.75 -4.10
C ILE A 316 11.58 3.22 -4.45
N VAL A 317 11.30 3.51 -5.72
CA VAL A 317 10.78 4.82 -6.17
C VAL A 317 9.35 4.67 -6.67
N ALA A 318 8.42 5.41 -6.08
CA ALA A 318 7.02 5.46 -6.49
C ALA A 318 6.68 6.82 -7.08
N LEU A 319 6.06 6.86 -8.25
CA LEU A 319 5.56 8.10 -8.86
C LEU A 319 4.06 8.24 -8.62
N ALA A 320 3.67 9.23 -7.83
CA ALA A 320 2.31 9.72 -7.73
C ALA A 320 2.01 10.62 -8.94
N ARG A 321 1.02 10.24 -9.75
CA ARG A 321 0.50 11.04 -10.87
C ARG A 321 -1.01 11.15 -10.78
N LYS A 322 -1.62 12.07 -11.54
CA LYS A 322 -3.05 11.96 -11.86
C LYS A 322 -3.17 11.38 -13.25
N ASP A 323 -4.11 10.46 -13.46
CA ASP A 323 -4.37 10.02 -14.82
C ASP A 323 -5.17 11.07 -15.60
N GLY A 324 -4.49 11.77 -16.52
CA GLY A 324 -5.11 12.67 -17.49
C GLY A 324 -5.40 12.00 -18.84
N THR A 325 -5.26 10.68 -18.93
CA THR A 325 -5.57 9.88 -20.13
C THR A 325 -6.93 9.19 -20.00
N GLU A 326 -7.42 8.59 -21.08
CA GLU A 326 -8.62 7.75 -21.06
C GLU A 326 -8.31 6.28 -20.62
N GLU A 327 -7.08 5.98 -20.20
CA GLU A 327 -6.67 4.63 -19.73
C GLU A 327 -7.28 4.31 -18.37
N LEU A 328 -7.33 5.32 -17.49
CA LEU A 328 -7.99 5.33 -16.19
C LEU A 328 -7.47 4.20 -15.28
N SER A 329 -6.16 4.01 -15.32
CA SER A 329 -5.43 3.04 -14.50
C SER A 329 -5.00 3.62 -13.16
N CYS A 330 -5.09 2.80 -12.12
CA CYS A 330 -4.75 3.20 -10.76
C CYS A 330 -3.29 2.96 -10.39
N GLY A 331 -2.58 2.08 -11.09
CA GLY A 331 -1.23 1.68 -10.71
C GLY A 331 -0.60 0.75 -11.73
N VAL A 332 0.73 0.70 -11.69
CA VAL A 332 1.54 -0.32 -12.38
C VAL A 332 2.91 -0.40 -11.72
N ALA A 333 3.46 -1.61 -11.67
CA ALA A 333 4.80 -1.88 -11.17
C ALA A 333 5.49 -2.98 -11.98
N PHE A 334 6.81 -3.04 -11.87
CA PHE A 334 7.51 -4.25 -12.28
C PHE A 334 7.26 -5.36 -11.26
N VAL A 335 7.26 -6.61 -11.70
CA VAL A 335 7.09 -7.76 -10.80
C VAL A 335 8.38 -8.54 -10.66
N GLN A 336 8.78 -8.78 -9.40
CA GLN A 336 9.97 -9.58 -9.12
C GLN A 336 9.64 -11.08 -9.24
N ARG A 337 9.86 -11.64 -10.43
CA ARG A 337 9.47 -13.02 -10.78
C ARG A 337 10.67 -13.86 -11.25
N TYR A 338 10.44 -15.16 -11.44
CA TYR A 338 11.43 -16.05 -12.05
C TYR A 338 11.19 -16.14 -13.57
N TYR A 339 12.27 -16.14 -14.34
CA TYR A 339 12.26 -16.36 -15.78
C TYR A 339 13.16 -17.55 -16.12
N ASN A 340 12.59 -18.50 -16.87
CA ASN A 340 13.30 -19.68 -17.34
C ASN A 340 14.13 -19.38 -18.61
N TYR A 341 15.09 -18.47 -18.45
CA TYR A 341 16.08 -18.13 -19.48
C TYR A 341 17.35 -18.97 -19.30
N SER A 342 18.29 -18.80 -20.22
CA SER A 342 19.63 -19.39 -20.13
C SER A 342 20.66 -18.26 -20.09
N PRO A 343 21.22 -17.90 -18.91
CA PRO A 343 20.92 -18.45 -17.57
C PRO A 343 19.55 -17.96 -17.02
N PRO A 344 18.95 -18.68 -16.07
CA PRO A 344 17.68 -18.29 -15.47
C PRO A 344 17.83 -17.02 -14.64
N ILE A 345 16.79 -16.19 -14.64
CA ILE A 345 16.75 -14.94 -13.87
C ILE A 345 15.71 -15.11 -12.78
N GLY A 346 16.13 -15.13 -11.51
CA GLY A 346 15.23 -15.19 -10.36
C GLY A 346 15.12 -13.85 -9.64
N PRO A 347 14.23 -13.77 -8.62
CA PRO A 347 14.32 -12.74 -7.58
C PRO A 347 15.74 -12.59 -7.04
N GLY A 348 16.20 -11.36 -6.88
CA GLY A 348 17.57 -11.09 -6.48
C GLY A 348 17.99 -9.62 -6.64
N PRO A 349 19.23 -9.29 -6.26
CA PRO A 349 19.76 -7.92 -6.29
C PRO A 349 19.66 -7.25 -7.66
N GLU A 350 19.77 -8.04 -8.72
CA GLU A 350 19.61 -7.60 -10.11
C GLU A 350 18.26 -6.96 -10.42
N PHE A 351 17.23 -7.17 -9.59
CA PHE A 351 15.92 -6.52 -9.73
C PHE A 351 15.94 -5.05 -9.29
N GLU A 352 16.97 -4.58 -8.60
CA GLU A 352 17.11 -3.21 -8.09
C GLU A 352 16.85 -2.12 -9.16
N ARG A 353 17.31 -2.37 -10.39
CA ARG A 353 17.10 -1.50 -11.57
C ARG A 353 15.65 -1.40 -12.05
N LYS A 354 14.76 -2.25 -11.53
CA LYS A 354 13.32 -2.29 -11.81
C LYS A 354 12.47 -1.93 -10.58
N ALA A 355 13.06 -1.46 -9.48
CA ALA A 355 12.34 -1.13 -8.25
C ALA A 355 11.58 0.22 -8.34
N TYR A 356 10.67 0.29 -9.31
CA TYR A 356 9.89 1.47 -9.68
C TYR A 356 8.42 1.11 -9.80
N MET A 357 7.55 2.02 -9.38
CA MET A 357 6.10 1.92 -9.55
C MET A 357 5.48 3.27 -9.86
N VAL A 358 4.30 3.27 -10.46
CA VAL A 358 3.47 4.46 -10.70
C VAL A 358 2.10 4.20 -10.10
N PHE A 359 1.49 5.21 -9.47
CA PHE A 359 0.16 5.09 -8.89
C PHE A 359 -0.61 6.42 -8.94
N ASP A 360 -1.94 6.34 -8.94
CA ASP A 360 -2.82 7.49 -8.76
C ASP A 360 -3.35 7.55 -7.31
N PRO A 361 -3.04 8.59 -6.53
CA PRO A 361 -3.52 8.73 -5.15
C PRO A 361 -5.05 8.82 -5.02
N ASP A 362 -5.78 9.19 -6.06
CA ASP A 362 -7.26 9.27 -6.02
C ASP A 362 -7.89 7.87 -5.98
N CYS A 363 -7.17 6.84 -6.44
CA CYS A 363 -7.64 5.44 -6.39
C CYS A 363 -7.49 4.78 -5.01
N ALA A 364 -6.64 5.32 -4.13
CA ALA A 364 -6.25 4.66 -2.89
C ALA A 364 -7.44 4.34 -1.98
N ALA A 365 -8.35 5.30 -1.84
CA ALA A 365 -9.54 5.17 -1.00
C ALA A 365 -10.52 4.10 -1.50
N ASP A 366 -10.41 3.61 -2.73
CA ASP A 366 -11.23 2.52 -3.25
C ASP A 366 -10.46 1.19 -3.33
N ARG A 367 -9.18 1.23 -3.73
CA ARG A 367 -8.48 0.07 -4.30
C ARG A 367 -7.17 -0.34 -3.62
N LEU A 368 -6.63 0.41 -2.66
CA LEU A 368 -5.31 0.12 -2.05
C LEU A 368 -4.19 -0.09 -3.10
N ASN A 369 -4.26 0.64 -4.21
CA ASN A 369 -3.36 0.51 -5.36
C ASN A 369 -1.88 0.64 -4.96
N PHE A 370 -1.53 1.54 -4.05
CA PHE A 370 -0.14 1.64 -3.61
C PHE A 370 0.37 0.36 -2.94
N ALA A 371 -0.45 -0.27 -2.08
CA ALA A 371 -0.14 -1.55 -1.46
C ALA A 371 -0.10 -2.69 -2.51
N HIS A 372 -0.96 -2.62 -3.52
CA HIS A 372 -0.97 -3.55 -4.65
C HIS A 372 0.35 -3.50 -5.43
N GLU A 373 0.77 -2.32 -5.85
CA GLU A 373 2.01 -2.12 -6.62
C GLU A 373 3.28 -2.46 -5.83
N LEU A 374 3.32 -2.12 -4.54
CA LEU A 374 4.40 -2.60 -3.66
C LEU A 374 4.45 -4.14 -3.62
N GLY A 375 3.29 -4.77 -3.73
CA GLY A 375 3.17 -6.20 -3.77
C GLY A 375 3.85 -6.84 -4.97
N HIS A 376 3.70 -6.23 -6.16
CA HIS A 376 4.42 -6.63 -7.36
C HIS A 376 5.94 -6.51 -7.22
N LEU A 377 6.43 -5.40 -6.67
CA LEU A 377 7.86 -5.21 -6.43
C LEU A 377 8.43 -6.24 -5.45
N LEU A 378 7.60 -6.75 -4.55
CA LEU A 378 7.88 -7.85 -3.63
C LEU A 378 7.52 -9.24 -4.19
N GLY A 379 7.29 -9.35 -5.50
CA GLY A 379 7.20 -10.60 -6.23
C GLY A 379 5.84 -11.29 -6.18
N MET A 380 4.78 -10.58 -5.82
CA MET A 380 3.42 -11.10 -5.90
C MET A 380 2.81 -10.87 -7.27
N GLU A 381 2.06 -11.85 -7.73
CA GLU A 381 1.23 -11.76 -8.92
C GLU A 381 -0.24 -11.56 -8.51
N HIS A 382 -1.09 -11.23 -9.48
CA HIS A 382 -2.53 -11.19 -9.28
C HIS A 382 -3.10 -12.55 -8.84
N ASP A 383 -4.39 -12.63 -8.55
CA ASP A 383 -5.01 -13.96 -8.46
C ASP A 383 -4.88 -14.73 -9.79
N PRO A 384 -4.81 -16.07 -9.78
CA PRO A 384 -4.53 -16.86 -10.98
C PRO A 384 -5.51 -16.69 -12.16
N ALA A 385 -6.70 -16.12 -11.94
CA ALA A 385 -7.63 -15.81 -13.02
C ALA A 385 -7.27 -14.52 -13.78
N ASN A 386 -6.40 -13.70 -13.20
CA ASN A 386 -6.05 -12.36 -13.65
C ASN A 386 -4.53 -12.13 -13.72
N MET A 387 -3.73 -13.14 -13.41
CA MET A 387 -2.28 -13.04 -13.58
C MET A 387 -1.93 -12.94 -15.06
N GLU A 388 -1.02 -12.02 -15.37
CA GLU A 388 -0.46 -11.87 -16.69
C GLU A 388 1.02 -12.27 -16.65
N MET A 389 1.26 -13.50 -17.09
CA MET A 389 2.58 -14.12 -17.08
C MET A 389 3.04 -14.35 -18.52
N PRO A 390 4.26 -13.92 -18.89
CA PRO A 390 4.86 -14.35 -20.15
C PRO A 390 5.12 -15.86 -20.10
N SER A 391 5.21 -16.50 -21.27
CA SER A 391 5.41 -17.96 -21.39
C SER A 391 6.68 -18.49 -20.71
N SER A 392 7.69 -17.63 -20.58
CA SER A 392 8.96 -17.92 -19.90
C SER A 392 8.95 -17.60 -18.41
N GLY A 393 7.90 -16.95 -17.91
CA GLY A 393 7.79 -16.43 -16.56
C GLY A 393 7.07 -17.39 -15.60
N PHE A 394 7.53 -17.40 -14.35
CA PHE A 394 6.92 -18.10 -13.23
C PHE A 394 6.81 -17.14 -12.04
N PRO A 395 5.76 -17.25 -11.21
CA PRO A 395 5.67 -16.44 -10.00
C PRO A 395 6.92 -16.66 -9.13
N SER A 396 7.26 -15.68 -8.28
CA SER A 396 8.44 -15.75 -7.40
C SER A 396 8.47 -17.03 -6.54
N CYS A 397 7.30 -17.49 -6.10
CA CYS A 397 7.04 -18.79 -5.51
C CYS A 397 5.72 -19.34 -6.09
N PRO A 398 5.46 -20.65 -6.02
CA PRO A 398 4.29 -21.28 -6.68
C PRO A 398 2.94 -20.82 -6.10
N TRP A 399 2.98 -20.08 -4.99
CA TRP A 399 1.84 -19.60 -4.21
C TRP A 399 1.81 -18.06 -4.08
N SER A 400 2.68 -17.34 -4.81
CA SER A 400 2.81 -15.87 -4.73
C SER A 400 1.68 -15.12 -5.45
N PHE A 401 0.44 -15.36 -5.05
CA PHE A 401 -0.75 -14.84 -5.71
C PHE A 401 -1.70 -14.12 -4.76
N GLY A 402 -2.52 -13.24 -5.31
CA GLY A 402 -3.76 -12.83 -4.67
C GLY A 402 -4.74 -13.98 -4.47
N HIS A 403 -5.78 -13.72 -3.68
CA HIS A 403 -6.93 -14.59 -3.52
C HIS A 403 -8.24 -13.81 -3.52
N ARG A 404 -9.30 -14.43 -4.03
CA ARG A 404 -10.67 -13.91 -3.98
C ARG A 404 -11.66 -15.04 -3.84
N ASN A 405 -12.83 -14.71 -3.32
CA ASN A 405 -13.92 -15.64 -3.14
C ASN A 405 -15.25 -14.94 -3.40
N ALA A 406 -16.00 -15.43 -4.38
CA ALA A 406 -17.33 -14.92 -4.70
C ALA A 406 -18.46 -15.51 -3.82
N ASN A 407 -18.12 -16.43 -2.91
CA ASN A 407 -18.98 -17.27 -2.06
C ASN A 407 -20.49 -17.10 -2.32
N LEU A 408 -21.01 -17.77 -3.34
CA LEU A 408 -22.43 -17.64 -3.72
C LEU A 408 -23.39 -18.13 -2.63
N ALA A 409 -22.93 -19.01 -1.74
CA ALA A 409 -23.73 -19.51 -0.63
C ALA A 409 -23.76 -18.56 0.57
N GLN A 410 -22.73 -17.71 0.74
CA GLN A 410 -22.67 -16.67 1.75
C GLN A 410 -22.10 -15.38 1.13
N PRO A 411 -22.88 -14.67 0.30
CA PRO A 411 -22.41 -13.48 -0.42
C PRO A 411 -21.88 -12.38 0.50
N GLN A 412 -22.35 -12.32 1.74
CA GLN A 412 -21.86 -11.39 2.77
C GLN A 412 -20.40 -11.65 3.18
N PHE A 413 -19.86 -12.84 2.87
CA PHE A 413 -18.47 -13.22 3.10
C PHE A 413 -17.69 -13.35 1.78
N ALA A 414 -18.21 -12.80 0.69
CA ALA A 414 -17.42 -12.63 -0.51
C ALA A 414 -16.33 -11.57 -0.28
N PHE A 415 -15.18 -11.72 -0.94
CA PHE A 415 -14.05 -10.79 -0.82
C PHE A 415 -13.06 -10.94 -1.97
N ARG A 416 -12.16 -9.96 -2.09
CA ARG A 416 -10.89 -10.09 -2.80
C ARG A 416 -9.76 -9.45 -1.97
N THR A 417 -8.59 -10.08 -1.96
CA THR A 417 -7.39 -9.55 -1.29
C THR A 417 -6.74 -8.44 -2.12
N VAL A 418 -5.75 -7.75 -1.54
CA VAL A 418 -5.03 -6.63 -2.17
C VAL A 418 -4.55 -6.97 -3.58
N MET A 419 -3.99 -8.16 -3.81
CA MET A 419 -3.46 -8.59 -5.12
C MET A 419 -4.52 -9.24 -6.02
N SER A 420 -5.80 -8.94 -5.88
CA SER A 420 -6.86 -9.62 -6.64
C SER A 420 -7.85 -8.66 -7.25
N TYR A 421 -8.31 -9.01 -8.45
CA TYR A 421 -9.33 -8.27 -9.17
C TYR A 421 -10.71 -8.89 -8.97
N SER A 422 -11.75 -8.06 -9.09
CA SER A 422 -13.14 -8.45 -9.09
C SER A 422 -13.58 -9.03 -10.44
N ARG A 423 -12.97 -8.62 -11.56
CA ARG A 423 -13.37 -9.10 -12.90
C ARG A 423 -12.44 -10.19 -13.39
N ASN A 424 -13.00 -11.18 -14.07
CA ASN A 424 -12.21 -12.23 -14.71
C ASN A 424 -11.68 -11.77 -16.07
N THR A 425 -10.41 -12.06 -16.33
CA THR A 425 -9.84 -12.01 -17.69
C THR A 425 -9.37 -13.39 -18.18
N GLY A 426 -9.30 -14.39 -17.29
CA GLY A 426 -8.84 -15.76 -17.57
C GLY A 426 -9.79 -16.91 -17.13
N ALA A 427 -9.31 -18.15 -17.31
CA ALA A 427 -10.14 -19.37 -17.33
C ALA A 427 -10.27 -20.16 -16.01
N ALA A 428 -9.58 -19.78 -14.92
CA ALA A 428 -9.57 -20.57 -13.68
C ALA A 428 -9.80 -19.71 -12.41
N GLY A 429 -10.80 -20.05 -11.59
CA GLY A 429 -11.08 -19.45 -10.27
C GLY A 429 -12.56 -19.15 -10.00
N PRO A 430 -12.96 -18.89 -8.74
CA PRO A 430 -14.34 -18.51 -8.41
C PRO A 430 -14.72 -17.19 -9.09
N LEU A 431 -15.88 -17.17 -9.76
CA LEU A 431 -16.33 -16.06 -10.59
C LEU A 431 -16.94 -14.94 -9.71
N CYS A 432 -16.26 -13.80 -9.64
CA CYS A 432 -16.85 -12.56 -9.13
C CYS A 432 -17.57 -11.87 -10.30
N SER A 433 -18.88 -11.67 -10.22
CA SER A 433 -19.68 -11.11 -11.33
C SER A 433 -19.61 -9.59 -11.45
N SER A 434 -19.08 -8.89 -10.43
CA SER A 434 -18.86 -7.43 -10.38
C SER A 434 -17.98 -7.05 -9.17
N ASP A 435 -17.52 -5.80 -9.09
CA ASP A 435 -16.80 -5.24 -7.94
C ASP A 435 -17.59 -5.39 -6.63
N ALA A 436 -18.91 -5.20 -6.70
CA ALA A 436 -19.82 -5.39 -5.58
C ALA A 436 -19.95 -6.88 -5.16
N ALA A 437 -19.69 -7.81 -6.07
CA ALA A 437 -19.76 -9.25 -5.77
C ALA A 437 -18.57 -9.74 -4.95
N CYS A 438 -17.42 -9.03 -4.99
CA CYS A 438 -16.21 -9.39 -4.26
C CYS A 438 -15.52 -8.12 -3.74
N PRO A 439 -15.98 -7.57 -2.61
CA PRO A 439 -15.41 -6.35 -2.05
C PRO A 439 -13.93 -6.55 -1.69
N LEU A 440 -13.12 -5.53 -1.94
CA LEU A 440 -11.72 -5.50 -1.51
C LEU A 440 -11.64 -5.52 0.01
N ILE A 441 -10.85 -6.44 0.55
CA ILE A 441 -10.45 -6.45 1.95
C ILE A 441 -9.00 -5.95 2.06
N ASP A 442 -8.72 -5.23 3.13
CA ASP A 442 -7.41 -4.65 3.45
C ASP A 442 -6.45 -5.73 3.98
N ALA A 443 -6.18 -6.75 3.17
CA ALA A 443 -5.26 -7.84 3.49
C ALA A 443 -4.72 -8.50 2.21
N TYR A 444 -3.48 -8.93 2.27
CA TYR A 444 -2.88 -9.89 1.35
C TYR A 444 -3.37 -11.31 1.66
N SER A 445 -3.28 -12.21 0.68
CA SER A 445 -3.68 -13.61 0.87
C SER A 445 -2.81 -14.30 1.92
N ASN A 446 -3.47 -15.01 2.84
CA ASN A 446 -2.86 -15.76 3.92
C ASN A 446 -3.75 -16.95 4.30
N PRO A 447 -3.30 -18.21 4.15
CA PRO A 447 -4.09 -19.40 4.47
C PRO A 447 -4.37 -19.55 5.98
N GLY A 448 -3.60 -18.88 6.83
CA GLY A 448 -3.82 -18.82 8.27
C GLY A 448 -4.96 -17.88 8.67
N LEU A 449 -5.49 -17.07 7.75
CA LEU A 449 -6.57 -16.14 8.00
C LEU A 449 -7.85 -16.47 7.23
N SER A 450 -9.00 -16.12 7.80
CA SER A 450 -10.33 -16.28 7.23
C SER A 450 -11.17 -15.01 7.36
N TRP A 451 -12.10 -14.82 6.43
CA TRP A 451 -13.00 -13.67 6.34
C TRP A 451 -14.43 -14.03 6.70
N ALA A 452 -15.04 -13.26 7.60
CA ALA A 452 -16.47 -13.33 7.91
C ALA A 452 -17.05 -11.93 8.18
N GLY A 453 -16.72 -10.95 7.34
CA GLY A 453 -16.98 -9.52 7.60
C GLY A 453 -15.89 -8.85 8.47
N SER A 454 -14.99 -9.66 9.02
CA SER A 454 -13.75 -9.28 9.69
C SER A 454 -12.74 -10.41 9.52
N LEU A 455 -11.47 -10.15 9.84
CA LEU A 455 -10.39 -11.13 9.75
C LEU A 455 -10.31 -11.95 11.04
N PHE A 456 -10.23 -13.26 10.88
CA PHE A 456 -10.10 -14.23 11.97
C PHE A 456 -8.97 -15.21 11.67
N GLU A 457 -8.36 -15.76 12.71
CA GLU A 457 -7.52 -16.94 12.54
C GLU A 457 -8.37 -18.10 11.97
N THR A 458 -7.81 -18.82 11.02
CA THR A 458 -8.54 -19.89 10.32
C THR A 458 -8.95 -21.00 11.29
N GLY A 459 -10.23 -21.36 11.25
CA GLY A 459 -10.81 -22.38 12.14
C GLY A 459 -11.36 -21.84 13.46
N THR A 460 -11.18 -20.55 13.77
CA THR A 460 -11.67 -19.95 15.02
C THR A 460 -13.10 -19.42 14.94
N PHE A 461 -13.58 -19.07 13.74
CA PHE A 461 -14.93 -18.55 13.53
C PHE A 461 -15.73 -19.44 12.56
N PRO A 462 -16.85 -20.05 12.98
CA PRO A 462 -17.68 -20.88 12.12
C PRO A 462 -18.21 -20.12 10.89
N GLY A 463 -18.02 -20.70 9.71
CA GLY A 463 -18.49 -20.09 8.45
C GLY A 463 -17.55 -19.03 7.86
N ALA A 464 -16.44 -18.69 8.53
CA ALA A 464 -15.43 -17.83 7.93
C ALA A 464 -14.74 -18.51 6.75
N VAL A 465 -14.42 -17.72 5.73
CA VAL A 465 -13.86 -18.18 4.46
C VAL A 465 -12.37 -17.85 4.41
N PRO A 466 -11.46 -18.84 4.35
CA PRO A 466 -10.02 -18.60 4.28
C PRO A 466 -9.63 -17.69 3.12
N ILE A 467 -8.72 -16.75 3.40
CA ILE A 467 -8.26 -15.73 2.44
C ILE A 467 -7.01 -16.17 1.66
N GLY A 468 -6.66 -17.46 1.71
CA GLY A 468 -5.60 -18.09 0.93
C GLY A 468 -5.88 -19.58 0.78
N ARG A 469 -6.54 -19.98 -0.31
CA ARG A 469 -6.80 -21.40 -0.64
C ARG A 469 -6.22 -21.75 -2.00
N ASN A 470 -6.19 -23.05 -2.32
CA ASN A 470 -5.91 -23.50 -3.67
C ASN A 470 -6.84 -22.77 -4.64
N VAL A 471 -6.28 -22.30 -5.76
CA VAL A 471 -7.04 -21.63 -6.80
C VAL A 471 -7.08 -22.51 -8.03
N GLY A 472 -8.25 -22.56 -8.69
CA GLY A 472 -8.46 -23.33 -9.91
C GLY A 472 -9.15 -24.67 -9.66
N GLU A 473 -9.71 -25.20 -10.74
CA GLU A 473 -10.36 -26.51 -10.77
C GLU A 473 -9.47 -27.49 -11.55
N PRO A 474 -9.49 -28.80 -11.24
CA PRO A 474 -8.74 -29.79 -11.99
C PRO A 474 -8.93 -29.63 -13.52
N PRO A 475 -7.85 -29.72 -14.33
CA PRO A 475 -6.50 -30.14 -13.95
C PRO A 475 -5.56 -29.01 -13.48
N PHE A 476 -6.00 -27.73 -13.49
CA PHE A 476 -5.14 -26.59 -13.18
C PHE A 476 -5.41 -26.07 -11.76
N THR A 477 -4.83 -26.72 -10.77
CA THR A 477 -4.90 -26.30 -9.37
C THR A 477 -3.58 -25.68 -8.93
N TYR A 478 -3.62 -24.41 -8.52
CA TYR A 478 -2.53 -23.72 -7.85
C TYR A 478 -2.54 -24.07 -6.35
N PRO A 479 -1.37 -24.14 -5.68
CA PRO A 479 -1.30 -24.30 -4.24
C PRO A 479 -1.97 -23.11 -3.52
N PRO A 480 -2.14 -23.16 -2.19
CA PRO A 480 -2.81 -22.09 -1.49
C PRO A 480 -2.10 -20.76 -1.70
N SER A 481 -2.83 -19.72 -2.11
CA SER A 481 -2.29 -18.36 -2.21
C SER A 481 -1.72 -17.93 -0.85
N LYS A 482 -0.45 -17.50 -0.84
CA LYS A 482 0.35 -17.16 0.34
C LYS A 482 1.17 -15.88 0.11
N ALA A 483 0.50 -14.83 -0.34
CA ALA A 483 1.11 -13.51 -0.53
C ALA A 483 1.91 -13.04 0.71
N ASN A 484 1.40 -13.35 1.91
CA ASN A 484 2.07 -13.07 3.18
C ASN A 484 3.49 -13.68 3.28
N ASP A 485 3.67 -14.93 2.84
CA ASP A 485 4.96 -15.62 2.87
C ASP A 485 5.89 -15.05 1.77
N THR A 486 5.34 -14.52 0.67
CA THR A 486 6.09 -13.99 -0.47
C THR A 486 6.75 -12.70 -0.05
N LEU A 487 5.96 -11.80 0.54
CA LEU A 487 6.39 -10.55 1.13
C LEU A 487 7.56 -10.78 2.10
N ALA A 488 7.41 -11.71 3.05
CA ALA A 488 8.45 -12.03 4.02
C ALA A 488 9.74 -12.56 3.37
N ARG A 489 9.63 -13.35 2.29
CA ARG A 489 10.79 -13.94 1.60
C ARG A 489 11.55 -12.95 0.74
N ILE A 490 10.85 -12.04 0.04
CA ILE A 490 11.44 -11.14 -0.94
C ILE A 490 11.91 -9.82 -0.30
N ALA A 491 11.30 -9.40 0.82
CA ALA A 491 11.64 -8.13 1.47
C ALA A 491 13.13 -7.95 1.82
N PRO A 492 13.88 -8.97 2.31
CA PRO A 492 15.32 -8.81 2.54
C PRO A 492 16.14 -8.54 1.29
N ILE A 493 15.68 -9.00 0.12
CA ILE A 493 16.33 -8.70 -1.17
C ILE A 493 16.13 -7.24 -1.52
N VAL A 494 14.89 -6.74 -1.36
CA VAL A 494 14.54 -5.35 -1.66
C VAL A 494 15.22 -4.38 -0.69
N GLU A 495 15.25 -4.70 0.60
CA GLU A 495 15.98 -3.93 1.61
C GLU A 495 17.49 -3.82 1.31
N ALA A 496 18.06 -4.80 0.60
CA ALA A 496 19.47 -4.82 0.23
C ALA A 496 19.78 -4.02 -1.04
N PHE A 497 18.78 -3.43 -1.70
CA PHE A 497 18.98 -2.61 -2.91
C PHE A 497 19.80 -1.35 -2.64
N ARG A 498 19.69 -0.76 -1.46
CA ARG A 498 20.54 0.36 -1.05
C ARG A 498 21.14 0.14 0.31
N ALA A 499 22.44 0.43 0.42
CA ALA A 499 23.08 0.51 1.72
C ALA A 499 22.45 1.67 2.49
N ARG A 500 21.89 1.37 3.66
CA ARG A 500 21.49 2.43 4.59
C ARG A 500 22.76 3.04 5.16
N PRO A 501 22.98 4.36 5.03
CA PRO A 501 24.04 4.98 5.80
C PRO A 501 23.73 4.73 7.28
N ASP A 502 24.70 4.21 8.04
CA ASP A 502 24.58 4.09 9.49
C ASP A 502 24.26 5.48 10.04
N ARG A 503 22.99 5.68 10.41
CA ARG A 503 22.49 6.95 10.94
C ARG A 503 22.91 7.06 12.40
N ILE A 504 24.21 7.15 12.67
CA ILE A 504 24.76 7.36 14.01
C ILE A 504 24.28 8.70 14.61
N PHE A 505 23.78 9.64 13.79
CA PHE A 505 23.39 11.00 14.22
C PHE A 505 22.09 11.58 13.61
N ALA A 506 21.13 10.76 13.17
CA ALA A 506 19.92 11.30 12.51
C ALA A 506 18.87 11.96 13.43
N ASN A 507 19.07 11.95 14.73
CA ASN A 507 18.25 12.72 15.66
C ASN A 507 18.92 14.08 15.83
N GLY A 508 18.42 15.09 15.11
CA GLY A 508 19.00 16.43 15.01
C GLY A 508 19.40 17.04 16.36
N PHE A 509 20.70 17.00 16.64
CA PHE A 509 21.32 17.99 17.51
C PHE A 509 21.29 19.34 16.78
N GLN A 510 20.23 20.11 17.02
CA GLN A 510 20.29 21.56 17.11
C GLN A 510 19.78 21.98 18.48
#